data_AF-A0A937MVT2-F1
#
_entry.id   AF-A0A937MVT2-F1
#
_cell.length_a   1.000
_cell.length_b   1.000
_cell.length_c   1.000
_cell.angle_alpha   90.00
_cell.angle_beta   90.00
_cell.angle_gamma   90.00
#
_symmetry.space_group_name_H-M   'P 1'
#
loop_
_entity.id
_entity.type
_entity.pdbx_description
1 polymer ?
#
loop_
_entity_poly.entity_id
_entity_poly.type
_entity_poly.pdbx_seq_one_letter_code
_entity_poly.pdbx_strand_id
1 'polypeptide(L)'
;MKTLKVLMVLFVLVWISIVQVPDAGAGALLQDLENQLMCKCDDKCGKVLINCTCATSDKTRAKFSKMLESGLTVEQIVKMQVDEYGETVLSAPTKFGFNLTAWMTPFVALVAGGFGVRKVLQAWVGKKGECYSIETPAATSEISEKYSKRLKDELDGIEL
;
A
#
# COMPACT_ATOMS: atom_id res chain seq x y z
N MET A 1 22.34 -18.36 -21.04
CA MET A 1 21.45 -18.23 -22.22
C MET A 1 20.06 -18.84 -22.01
N LYS A 2 19.93 -20.05 -21.46
CA LYS A 2 18.62 -20.68 -21.21
C LYS A 2 17.75 -19.90 -20.22
N THR A 3 18.34 -19.40 -19.12
CA THR A 3 17.66 -18.56 -18.12
C THR A 3 17.22 -17.20 -18.66
N LEU A 4 18.01 -16.58 -19.54
CA LEU A 4 17.67 -15.32 -20.21
C LEU A 4 16.49 -15.50 -21.18
N LYS A 5 16.45 -16.62 -21.91
CA LYS A 5 15.33 -16.99 -22.80
C LYS A 5 14.04 -17.26 -22.02
N VAL A 6 14.14 -17.91 -20.86
CA VAL A 6 13.00 -18.14 -19.95
C VAL A 6 12.49 -16.83 -19.35
N LEU A 7 13.38 -15.93 -18.93
CA LEU A 7 13.00 -14.58 -18.47
C LEU A 7 12.33 -13.75 -19.57
N MET A 8 12.82 -13.83 -20.80
CA MET A 8 12.23 -13.13 -21.94
C MET A 8 10.84 -13.69 -22.31
N VAL A 9 10.67 -15.01 -22.27
CA VAL A 9 9.36 -15.66 -22.51
C VAL A 9 8.36 -15.34 -21.40
N LEU A 10 8.81 -15.32 -20.13
CA LEU A 10 7.97 -14.86 -19.01
C LEU A 10 7.57 -13.40 -19.17
N PHE A 11 8.48 -12.53 -19.59
CA PHE A 11 8.18 -11.11 -19.81
C PHE A 11 7.19 -10.91 -20.96
N VAL A 12 7.32 -11.67 -22.05
CA VAL A 12 6.40 -11.63 -23.20
C VAL A 12 5.03 -12.22 -22.85
N LEU A 13 4.96 -13.30 -22.08
CA LEU A 13 3.69 -13.87 -21.59
C LEU A 13 2.98 -12.91 -20.64
N VAL A 14 3.71 -12.25 -19.73
CA VAL A 14 3.17 -11.20 -18.87
C VAL A 14 2.69 -10.00 -19.71
N TRP A 15 3.36 -9.67 -20.82
CA TRP A 15 2.93 -8.58 -21.70
C TRP A 15 1.66 -8.90 -22.48
N ILE A 16 1.52 -10.14 -22.96
CA ILE A 16 0.34 -10.61 -23.70
C ILE A 16 -0.91 -10.62 -22.81
N SER A 17 -0.78 -10.90 -21.50
CA SER A 17 -1.91 -10.84 -20.56
C SER A 17 -2.43 -9.43 -20.28
N ILE A 18 -1.71 -8.36 -20.63
CA ILE A 18 -2.12 -6.97 -20.35
C ILE A 18 -3.08 -6.42 -21.41
N VAL A 19 -3.15 -7.04 -22.61
CA VAL A 19 -3.94 -6.52 -23.74
C VAL A 19 -5.26 -7.29 -23.89
N GLN A 20 -6.10 -7.25 -22.86
CA GLN A 20 -7.53 -7.54 -23.02
C GLN A 20 -8.29 -6.30 -22.59
N VAL A 21 -8.58 -5.42 -23.56
CA VAL A 21 -9.49 -4.29 -23.34
C VAL A 21 -10.91 -4.84 -23.48
N PRO A 22 -11.73 -4.82 -22.42
CA PRO A 22 -13.13 -5.20 -22.56
C PRO A 22 -13.88 -4.14 -23.39
N ASP A 23 -14.66 -4.61 -24.37
CA ASP A 23 -15.61 -3.81 -25.13
C ASP A 23 -16.80 -3.49 -24.19
N ALA A 24 -16.64 -2.44 -23.38
CA ALA A 24 -17.69 -2.00 -22.48
C ALA A 24 -18.75 -1.21 -23.25
N GLY A 25 -20.02 -1.59 -23.09
CA GLY A 25 -21.14 -0.91 -23.74
C GLY A 25 -21.24 0.56 -23.33
N ALA A 26 -21.71 1.41 -24.24
CA ALA A 26 -21.77 2.87 -24.07
C ALA A 26 -22.44 3.32 -22.76
N GLY A 27 -23.44 2.60 -22.26
CA GLY A 27 -24.09 2.90 -20.98
C GLY A 27 -23.17 2.71 -19.75
N ALA A 28 -22.34 1.66 -19.76
CA ALA A 28 -21.37 1.42 -18.69
C ALA A 28 -20.23 2.43 -18.72
N LEU A 29 -19.78 2.82 -19.92
CA LEU A 29 -18.78 3.86 -20.10
C LEU A 29 -19.27 5.24 -19.62
N LEU A 30 -20.54 5.56 -19.89
CA LEU A 30 -21.14 6.81 -19.42
C LEU A 30 -21.23 6.83 -17.90
N GLN A 31 -21.67 5.73 -17.28
CA GLN A 31 -21.71 5.62 -15.83
C GLN A 31 -20.32 5.73 -15.18
N ASP A 32 -19.28 5.19 -15.82
CA ASP A 32 -17.90 5.32 -15.36
C ASP A 32 -17.40 6.78 -15.43
N LEU A 33 -17.70 7.49 -16.53
CA LEU A 33 -17.44 8.93 -16.64
C LEU A 33 -18.15 9.74 -15.54
N GLU A 34 -19.42 9.44 -15.30
CA GLU A 34 -20.20 10.12 -14.27
C GLU A 34 -19.65 9.89 -12.86
N ASN A 35 -19.04 8.73 -12.60
CA ASN A 35 -18.37 8.42 -11.33
C ASN A 35 -17.03 9.12 -11.17
N GLN A 36 -16.28 9.33 -12.26
CA GLN A 36 -14.95 9.92 -12.23
C GLN A 36 -14.96 11.46 -12.21
N LEU A 37 -16.09 12.10 -12.53
CA LEU A 37 -16.21 13.55 -12.68
C LEU A 37 -17.18 14.19 -11.69
N MET A 38 -16.85 15.40 -11.23
CA MET A 38 -17.67 16.26 -10.38
C MET A 38 -18.60 17.15 -11.23
N CYS A 39 -19.84 17.36 -10.79
CA CYS A 39 -20.72 18.32 -11.45
C CYS A 39 -20.24 19.76 -11.20
N LYS A 40 -19.95 20.47 -12.28
CA LYS A 40 -19.71 21.92 -12.29
C LYS A 40 -21.03 22.66 -12.51
N CYS A 41 -21.95 22.51 -11.57
CA CYS A 41 -23.21 23.23 -11.60
C CYS A 41 -23.06 24.61 -10.90
N ASP A 42 -23.76 25.63 -11.40
CA ASP A 42 -23.69 27.01 -10.88
C ASP A 42 -24.08 27.12 -9.40
N ASP A 43 -24.95 26.21 -8.94
CA ASP A 43 -25.44 26.14 -7.56
C ASP A 43 -24.41 25.58 -6.55
N LYS A 44 -23.14 25.36 -6.96
CA LYS A 44 -22.04 24.82 -6.12
C LYS A 44 -22.43 23.55 -5.35
N CYS A 45 -23.16 22.65 -6.01
CA CYS A 45 -23.67 21.41 -5.44
C CYS A 45 -22.56 20.48 -4.88
N GLY A 46 -21.35 20.51 -5.45
CA GLY A 46 -20.19 19.74 -4.96
C GLY A 46 -20.36 18.21 -5.02
N LYS A 47 -21.34 17.72 -5.80
CA LYS A 47 -21.62 16.30 -5.97
C LYS A 47 -20.91 15.73 -7.20
N VAL A 48 -20.56 14.45 -7.11
CA VAL A 48 -20.17 13.63 -8.26
C VAL A 48 -21.30 13.64 -9.30
N LEU A 49 -20.96 13.66 -10.59
CA LEU A 49 -21.90 13.84 -11.69
C LEU A 49 -23.03 12.79 -11.66
N ILE A 50 -22.71 11.54 -11.31
CA ILE A 50 -23.68 10.44 -11.18
C ILE A 50 -24.81 10.75 -10.19
N ASN A 51 -24.50 11.45 -9.10
CA ASN A 51 -25.42 11.77 -8.01
C ASN A 51 -26.08 13.15 -8.17
N CYS A 52 -25.83 13.84 -9.28
CA CYS A 52 -26.36 15.16 -9.56
C CYS A 52 -27.50 15.08 -10.60
N THR A 53 -28.60 15.77 -10.33
CA THR A 53 -29.83 15.78 -11.14
C THR A 53 -30.22 17.20 -11.57
N CYS A 54 -29.25 18.05 -11.89
CA CYS A 54 -29.46 19.42 -12.33
C CYS A 54 -29.48 19.53 -13.87
N ALA A 55 -30.04 20.61 -14.41
CA ALA A 55 -30.08 20.82 -15.86
C ALA A 55 -28.68 20.83 -16.51
N THR A 56 -27.66 21.31 -15.78
CA THR A 56 -26.27 21.29 -16.25
C THR A 56 -25.70 19.87 -16.29
N SER A 57 -26.00 19.02 -15.30
CA SER A 57 -25.56 17.61 -15.33
C SER A 57 -26.18 16.87 -16.49
N ASP A 58 -27.46 17.09 -16.78
CA ASP A 58 -28.16 16.42 -17.88
C ASP A 58 -27.55 16.80 -19.25
N LYS A 59 -27.20 18.07 -19.44
CA LYS A 59 -26.48 18.54 -20.63
C LYS A 59 -25.10 17.90 -20.75
N THR A 60 -24.34 17.82 -19.65
CA THR A 60 -23.02 17.19 -19.62
C THR A 60 -23.09 15.70 -19.94
N ARG A 61 -24.07 14.97 -19.38
CA ARG A 61 -24.32 13.55 -19.68
C ARG A 61 -24.64 13.34 -21.15
N ALA A 62 -25.50 14.18 -21.73
CA ALA A 62 -25.80 14.13 -23.17
C ALA A 62 -24.56 14.42 -24.04
N LYS A 63 -23.69 15.34 -23.61
CA LYS A 63 -22.41 15.63 -24.29
C LYS A 63 -21.49 14.40 -24.26
N PHE A 64 -21.34 13.77 -23.10
CA PHE A 64 -20.49 12.58 -22.94
C PHE A 64 -21.04 11.36 -23.69
N SER A 65 -22.35 11.13 -23.71
CA SER A 65 -22.97 10.08 -24.54
C SER A 65 -22.58 10.23 -26.00
N LYS A 66 -22.67 11.45 -26.55
CA LYS A 66 -22.27 11.72 -27.94
C LYS A 66 -20.78 11.49 -28.19
N MET A 67 -19.91 11.85 -27.24
CA MET A 67 -18.47 11.59 -27.36
C MET A 67 -18.17 10.10 -27.38
N LEU A 68 -18.81 9.32 -26.49
CA LEU A 68 -18.68 7.87 -26.46
C LEU A 68 -19.21 7.23 -27.74
N GLU A 69 -20.36 7.68 -28.25
CA GLU A 69 -20.92 7.24 -29.53
C GLU A 69 -20.02 7.57 -30.71
N SER A 70 -19.23 8.65 -30.64
CA SER A 70 -18.23 8.98 -31.66
C SER A 70 -16.93 8.15 -31.57
N GLY A 71 -16.84 7.21 -30.61
CA GLY A 71 -15.72 6.28 -30.46
C GLY A 71 -14.59 6.80 -29.55
N LEU A 72 -14.79 7.90 -28.82
CA LEU A 72 -13.82 8.31 -27.80
C LEU A 72 -13.89 7.40 -26.58
N THR A 73 -12.74 7.15 -25.95
CA THR A 73 -12.68 6.36 -24.71
C THR A 73 -12.94 7.23 -23.48
N VAL A 74 -13.32 6.60 -22.37
CA VAL A 74 -13.55 7.26 -21.08
C VAL A 74 -12.33 8.07 -20.66
N GLU A 75 -11.14 7.48 -20.75
CA GLU A 75 -9.89 8.12 -20.35
C GLU A 75 -9.56 9.36 -21.19
N GLN A 76 -9.89 9.32 -22.49
CA GLN A 76 -9.72 10.46 -23.38
C GLN A 76 -10.65 11.61 -22.98
N ILE A 77 -11.92 11.30 -22.69
CA ILE A 77 -12.92 12.30 -22.28
C ILE A 77 -12.55 12.90 -20.92
N VAL A 78 -12.14 12.08 -19.95
CA VAL A 78 -11.64 12.56 -18.65
C VAL A 78 -10.43 13.47 -18.85
N LYS A 79 -9.46 13.06 -19.67
CA LYS A 79 -8.25 13.86 -19.93
C LYS A 79 -8.61 15.23 -20.52
N MET A 80 -9.52 15.29 -21.50
CA MET A 80 -10.00 16.56 -22.05
C MET A 80 -10.66 17.44 -20.98
N GLN A 81 -11.49 16.84 -20.13
CA GLN A 81 -12.16 17.56 -19.04
C GLN A 81 -11.16 18.10 -18.00
N VAL A 82 -10.10 17.34 -17.71
CA VAL A 82 -9.02 17.77 -16.81
C VAL A 82 -8.17 18.87 -17.42
N ASP A 83 -7.93 18.83 -18.72
CA ASP A 83 -7.20 19.89 -19.44
C ASP A 83 -8.00 21.21 -19.42
N GLU A 84 -9.32 21.15 -19.57
CA GLU A 84 -10.20 22.32 -19.58
C GLU A 84 -10.49 22.88 -18.17
N TYR A 85 -10.73 22.02 -17.18
CA TYR A 85 -11.21 22.43 -15.84
C TYR A 85 -10.21 22.17 -14.69
N GLY A 86 -9.04 21.61 -15.00
CA GLY A 86 -8.03 21.20 -14.03
C GLY A 86 -8.41 19.92 -13.25
N GLU A 87 -7.51 19.49 -12.35
CA GLU A 87 -7.73 18.27 -11.55
C GLU A 87 -8.92 18.36 -10.58
N THR A 88 -9.43 19.57 -10.31
CA THR A 88 -10.60 19.80 -9.45
C THR A 88 -11.90 19.21 -9.99
N VAL A 89 -11.92 18.83 -11.27
CA VAL A 89 -13.09 18.20 -11.90
C VAL A 89 -13.16 16.70 -11.64
N LEU A 90 -12.06 16.05 -11.25
CA LEU A 90 -12.13 14.63 -10.89
C LEU A 90 -12.79 14.45 -9.53
N SER A 91 -13.58 13.39 -9.40
CA SER A 91 -14.12 12.95 -8.11
C SER A 91 -13.06 12.38 -7.19
N ALA A 92 -11.96 11.87 -7.75
CA ALA A 92 -10.82 11.33 -7.03
C ALA A 92 -9.52 11.95 -7.54
N PRO A 93 -8.53 12.19 -6.66
CA PRO A 93 -7.25 12.76 -7.08
C PRO A 93 -6.52 11.80 -8.04
N THR A 94 -5.81 12.38 -9.01
CA THR A 94 -5.15 11.62 -10.10
C THR A 94 -4.12 10.65 -9.52
N LYS A 95 -4.02 9.43 -10.04
CA LYS A 95 -3.06 8.41 -9.54
C LYS A 95 -1.61 8.64 -10.00
N PHE A 96 -1.28 9.84 -10.49
CA PHE A 96 0.01 10.16 -11.08
C PHE A 96 0.65 11.36 -10.36
N GLY A 97 1.98 11.47 -10.44
CA GLY A 97 2.73 12.59 -9.84
C GLY A 97 2.78 12.56 -8.30
N PHE A 98 2.59 13.72 -7.68
CA PHE A 98 2.75 13.90 -6.22
C PHE A 98 1.73 13.10 -5.39
N ASN A 99 0.54 12.84 -5.93
CA ASN A 99 -0.47 12.05 -5.24
C ASN A 99 -0.04 10.58 -5.09
N LEU A 100 0.78 10.06 -6.02
CA LEU A 100 1.31 8.70 -5.94
C LEU A 100 2.34 8.57 -4.80
N THR A 101 3.18 9.59 -4.59
CA THR A 101 4.12 9.62 -3.47
C THR A 101 3.40 9.53 -2.13
N ALA A 102 2.31 10.28 -1.93
CA ALA A 102 1.52 10.20 -0.70
C ALA A 102 1.01 8.78 -0.42
N TRP A 103 0.66 8.02 -1.46
CA TRP A 103 0.20 6.64 -1.32
C TRP A 103 1.34 5.64 -1.07
N MET A 104 2.53 5.89 -1.61
CA MET A 104 3.70 5.02 -1.45
C MET A 104 4.49 5.29 -0.15
N THR A 105 4.44 6.52 0.36
CA THR A 105 5.10 6.94 1.62
C THR A 105 4.88 5.97 2.79
N PRO A 106 3.66 5.50 3.12
CA PRO A 106 3.47 4.60 4.27
C PRO A 106 4.27 3.29 4.13
N PHE A 107 4.32 2.70 2.93
CA PHE A 107 5.07 1.48 2.68
C PHE A 107 6.58 1.72 2.76
N VAL A 108 7.05 2.81 2.15
CA VAL A 108 8.47 3.20 2.19
C VAL A 108 8.91 3.47 3.63
N ALA A 109 8.10 4.18 4.41
CA ALA A 109 8.37 4.49 5.81
C ALA A 109 8.46 3.22 6.67
N LEU A 110 7.56 2.25 6.47
CA LEU A 110 7.60 0.98 7.18
C LEU A 110 8.87 0.17 6.85
N VAL A 111 9.22 0.07 5.57
CA VAL A 111 10.43 -0.66 5.14
C VAL A 111 11.69 0.02 5.69
N ALA A 112 11.78 1.35 5.57
CA ALA A 112 12.91 2.12 6.08
C ALA A 112 13.03 2.01 7.60
N GLY A 113 11.91 2.12 8.33
CA GLY A 113 11.86 1.97 9.78
C GLY A 113 12.27 0.58 10.24
N GLY A 114 11.72 -0.47 9.63
CA GLY A 114 12.08 -1.86 9.92
C GLY A 114 13.56 -2.16 9.67
N PHE A 115 14.12 -1.63 8.58
CA PHE A 115 15.55 -1.76 8.29
C PHE A 115 16.41 -1.00 9.31
N GLY A 116 15.99 0.19 9.73
CA GLY A 116 16.64 0.97 10.78
C GLY A 116 16.71 0.21 12.10
N VAL A 117 15.57 -0.33 12.56
CA VAL A 117 15.52 -1.15 13.79
C VAL A 117 16.43 -2.37 13.68
N ARG A 118 16.41 -3.09 12.55
CA ARG A 118 17.28 -4.25 12.33
C ARG A 118 18.76 -3.88 12.43
N LYS A 119 19.19 -2.76 11.82
CA LYS A 119 20.57 -2.28 11.89
C LYS A 119 20.99 -1.93 13.32
N VAL A 120 20.13 -1.26 14.08
CA VAL A 120 20.38 -0.92 15.50
C VAL A 120 20.53 -2.19 16.33
N LEU A 121 19.62 -3.15 16.18
CA LEU A 121 19.71 -4.44 16.87
C LEU A 121 20.98 -5.21 16.53
N GLN A 122 21.38 -5.26 15.26
CA GLN A 122 22.63 -5.90 14.84
C GLN A 122 23.87 -5.20 15.42
N ALA A 123 23.88 -3.87 15.49
CA ALA A 123 24.96 -3.10 16.10
C ALA A 123 25.06 -3.36 17.61
N TRP A 124 23.93 -3.52 18.30
CA TRP A 124 23.90 -3.78 19.74
C TRP A 124 24.24 -5.23 20.09
N VAL A 125 23.79 -6.19 19.29
CA VAL A 125 24.08 -7.62 19.48
C VAL A 125 25.52 -7.95 19.07
N GLY A 126 26.03 -7.34 17.99
CA GLY A 126 27.43 -7.52 17.57
C GLY A 126 28.45 -7.02 18.60
N LYS A 127 28.09 -6.01 19.41
CA LYS A 127 28.95 -5.51 20.50
C LYS A 127 28.96 -6.38 21.76
N LYS A 128 28.14 -7.44 21.81
CA LYS A 128 28.12 -8.44 22.89
C LYS A 128 28.91 -9.71 22.57
N GLY A 129 29.68 -9.73 21.48
CA GLY A 129 30.55 -10.86 21.12
C GLY A 129 31.84 -10.97 21.95
N GLU A 130 32.23 -9.95 22.71
CA GLU A 130 33.48 -9.96 23.50
C GLU A 130 33.26 -9.87 25.03
N CYS A 131 32.04 -10.03 25.53
CA CYS A 131 31.80 -10.01 26.98
C CYS A 131 30.72 -11.01 27.41
N TYR A 132 30.94 -12.28 27.06
CA TYR A 132 30.41 -13.40 27.84
C TYR A 132 31.55 -14.41 28.02
N SER A 133 32.57 -13.99 28.78
CA SER A 133 33.29 -14.94 29.63
C SER A 133 32.62 -14.79 30.99
N ILE A 134 31.70 -15.69 31.33
CA ILE A 134 31.33 -15.84 32.73
C ILE A 134 32.55 -16.46 33.40
N GLU A 135 33.38 -15.59 33.98
CA GLU A 135 34.11 -15.95 35.17
C GLU A 135 33.07 -16.13 36.28
N THR A 136 32.74 -17.38 36.58
CA THR A 136 32.03 -17.75 37.80
C THR A 136 32.80 -17.15 38.98
N PRO A 137 32.23 -16.22 39.76
CA PRO A 137 32.86 -15.79 41.00
C PRO A 137 32.85 -16.99 41.95
N ALA A 138 34.00 -17.42 42.46
CA ALA A 138 34.14 -18.51 43.43
C ALA A 138 33.22 -18.36 44.68
N ALA A 139 32.79 -17.13 44.98
CA ALA A 139 31.79 -16.86 46.00
C ALA A 139 30.41 -17.48 45.67
N THR A 140 30.03 -17.56 44.39
CA THR A 140 28.72 -18.07 43.96
C THR A 140 28.65 -19.60 44.09
N SER A 141 29.77 -20.31 43.90
CA SER A 141 29.82 -21.77 44.10
C SER A 141 29.73 -22.16 45.57
N GLU A 142 30.44 -21.46 46.47
CA GLU A 142 30.34 -21.72 47.91
C GLU A 142 28.95 -21.40 48.47
N ILE A 143 28.36 -20.28 48.01
CA ILE A 143 27.01 -19.88 48.39
C ILE A 143 25.98 -20.91 47.89
N SER A 144 26.08 -21.38 46.64
CA SER A 144 25.21 -22.41 46.06
C SER A 144 25.29 -23.73 46.82
N GLU A 145 26.49 -24.16 47.20
CA GLU A 145 26.69 -25.42 47.95
C GLU A 145 26.04 -25.34 49.34
N LYS A 146 26.19 -24.21 50.05
CA LYS A 146 25.56 -23.95 51.35
C LYS A 146 24.03 -24.01 51.30
N TYR A 147 23.41 -23.42 50.27
CA TYR A 147 21.94 -23.48 50.10
C TYR A 147 21.47 -24.89 49.74
N SER A 148 22.21 -25.60 48.89
CA SER A 148 21.88 -26.98 48.52
C SER A 148 21.91 -27.96 49.71
N LYS A 149 22.80 -27.70 50.68
CA LYS A 149 22.92 -28.50 51.91
C LYS A 149 21.76 -28.22 52.87
N ARG A 150 21.38 -26.95 53.05
CA ARG A 150 20.21 -26.58 53.88
C ARG A 150 18.90 -27.14 53.32
N LEU A 151 18.72 -27.15 52.00
CA LEU A 151 17.51 -27.74 51.41
C LEU A 151 17.37 -29.23 51.71
N LYS A 152 18.48 -29.99 51.76
CA LYS A 152 18.43 -31.42 52.11
C LYS A 152 18.11 -31.64 53.58
N ASP A 153 18.71 -30.85 54.46
CA ASP A 153 18.48 -30.92 55.92
C ASP A 153 17.01 -30.65 56.29
N GLU A 154 16.38 -29.68 55.62
CA GLU A 154 14.94 -29.40 55.77
C GLU A 154 14.07 -30.52 55.18
N LEU A 155 14.48 -31.11 54.05
CA LEU A 155 13.72 -32.18 53.41
C LEU A 155 13.72 -33.46 54.27
N ASP A 156 14.87 -33.84 54.82
CA ASP A 156 15.00 -34.99 55.72
C ASP A 156 14.22 -34.78 57.04
N GLY A 157 14.07 -33.52 57.50
CA GLY A 157 13.28 -33.16 58.67
C GLY A 157 11.76 -33.17 58.44
N ILE A 158 11.30 -33.13 57.18
CA ILE A 158 9.88 -33.20 56.81
C ILE A 158 9.44 -34.65 56.53
N GLU A 159 10.37 -35.56 56.22
CA GLU A 159 10.09 -36.97 55.95
C GLU A 159 10.09 -37.89 57.20
N LEU A 160 10.11 -37.31 58.41
CA LEU A 160 9.98 -37.99 59.72
C LEU A 160 8.63 -37.70 60.40
#